data_AF-A0A917KP97-F1
#
_entry.id   AF-A0A917KP97-F1
#
_cell.length_a   1.000
_cell.length_b   1.000
_cell.length_c   1.000
_cell.angle_alpha   90.00
_cell.angle_beta   90.00
_cell.angle_gamma   90.00
#
_symmetry.space_group_name_H-M   'P 1'
#
loop_
_entity.id
_entity.type
_entity.pdbx_description
1 polymer ?
#
loop_
_entity_poly.entity_id
_entity_poly.type
_entity_poly.pdbx_seq_one_letter_code
_entity_poly.pdbx_strand_id
1 'polypeptide(L)'
;MGSIRDAIRAAQDIKTQKDVELPEWDVTVDVWGLPSGDWEAYQNKLNRIHFQEGKAGAEMAVKSNRAQIVAKALYEPGTDRLVFPDLAEGIATLSKKNQGTVDGLFKLCRHLSGEDRDFEQKVKDAEGNSDGDQS
;
A
#
# COMPACT_ATOMS: atom_id res chain seq x y z
N MET A 1 25.89 -14.49 -15.69
CA MET A 1 25.43 -14.03 -14.36
C MET A 1 25.04 -12.57 -14.52
N GLY A 2 23.78 -12.20 -14.24
CA GLY A 2 23.34 -10.81 -14.31
C GLY A 2 24.05 -9.97 -13.24
N SER A 3 24.14 -8.66 -13.46
CA SER A 3 24.74 -7.77 -12.46
C SER A 3 23.85 -7.69 -11.21
N ILE A 4 24.41 -7.28 -10.07
CA ILE A 4 23.63 -6.99 -8.84
C ILE A 4 22.48 -6.01 -9.14
N ARG A 5 22.72 -5.05 -10.05
CA ARG A 5 21.69 -4.11 -10.51
C ARG A 5 20.50 -4.82 -11.18
N ASP A 6 20.76 -5.85 -11.97
CA ASP A 6 19.69 -6.59 -12.66
C ASP A 6 18.92 -7.48 -11.68
N ALA A 7 19.60 -8.04 -10.67
CA ALA A 7 18.95 -8.77 -9.58
C ALA A 7 18.00 -7.87 -8.77
N ILE A 8 18.42 -6.64 -8.44
CA ILE A 8 17.56 -5.66 -7.76
C ILE A 8 16.38 -5.25 -8.64
N ARG A 9 16.60 -5.02 -9.94
CA ARG A 9 15.51 -4.66 -10.88
C ARG A 9 14.46 -5.78 -11.02
N ALA A 10 14.90 -7.03 -10.94
CA ALA A 10 14.04 -8.19 -11.05
C ALA A 10 13.37 -8.60 -9.73
N ALA A 11 13.84 -8.07 -8.60
CA ALA A 11 13.27 -8.37 -7.29
C ALA A 11 11.82 -7.85 -7.21
N GLN A 12 10.91 -8.73 -6.80
CA GLN A 12 9.54 -8.38 -6.45
C GLN A 12 9.35 -8.68 -4.96
N ASP A 13 9.68 -7.70 -4.13
CA ASP A 13 9.63 -7.76 -2.67
C ASP A 13 8.40 -7.07 -2.08
N ILE A 14 7.51 -6.54 -2.93
CA ILE A 14 6.21 -6.01 -2.52
C ILE A 14 5.33 -7.16 -2.01
N LYS A 15 4.96 -7.10 -0.73
CA LYS A 15 4.06 -8.08 -0.12
C LYS A 15 2.65 -7.91 -0.67
N THR A 16 1.97 -9.03 -0.87
CA THR A 16 0.59 -9.07 -1.36
C THR A 16 -0.27 -9.94 -0.46
N GLN A 17 -1.54 -9.56 -0.30
CA GLN A 17 -2.58 -10.37 0.28
C GLN A 17 -3.57 -10.69 -0.84
N LYS A 18 -3.67 -11.97 -1.19
CA LYS A 18 -4.58 -12.43 -2.24
C LYS A 18 -5.98 -12.69 -1.71
N ASP A 19 -6.93 -12.68 -2.62
CA ASP A 19 -8.31 -13.13 -2.40
C ASP A 19 -8.98 -12.44 -1.19
N VAL A 20 -8.78 -11.12 -1.07
CA VAL A 20 -9.44 -10.31 -0.04
C VAL A 20 -10.89 -10.12 -0.41
N GLU A 21 -11.77 -10.83 0.28
CA GLU A 21 -13.21 -10.69 0.15
C GLU A 21 -13.68 -9.37 0.79
N LEU A 22 -14.51 -8.64 0.06
CA LEU A 22 -15.17 -7.42 0.51
C LEU A 22 -16.69 -7.63 0.46
N PRO A 23 -17.28 -8.27 1.48
CA PRO A 23 -18.69 -8.67 1.48
C PRO A 23 -19.65 -7.49 1.28
N GLU A 24 -19.28 -6.29 1.74
CA GLU A 24 -20.09 -5.09 1.58
C GLU A 24 -20.24 -4.65 0.12
N TRP A 25 -19.32 -5.09 -0.75
CA TRP A 25 -19.28 -4.74 -2.17
C TRP A 25 -19.52 -5.95 -3.08
N ASP A 26 -19.61 -7.17 -2.52
CA ASP A 26 -19.74 -8.43 -3.27
C ASP A 26 -18.62 -8.62 -4.31
N VAL A 27 -17.38 -8.30 -3.91
CA VAL A 27 -16.18 -8.43 -4.76
C VAL A 27 -15.02 -9.04 -4.01
N THR A 28 -14.08 -9.60 -4.77
CA THR A 28 -12.78 -10.08 -4.30
C THR A 28 -11.69 -9.28 -4.99
N VAL A 29 -10.65 -8.91 -4.24
CA VAL A 29 -9.50 -8.14 -4.74
C VAL A 29 -8.19 -8.69 -4.18
N ASP A 30 -7.10 -8.47 -4.90
CA ASP A 30 -5.77 -8.61 -4.33
C ASP A 30 -5.33 -7.25 -3.77
N VAL A 31 -4.73 -7.25 -2.57
CA VAL A 31 -4.20 -6.03 -1.94
C VAL A 31 -2.69 -6.09 -1.91
N TRP A 32 -2.05 -5.08 -2.47
CA TRP A 32 -0.59 -5.00 -2.58
C TRP A 32 -0.06 -3.94 -1.61
N GLY A 33 1.12 -4.16 -1.06
CA GLY A 33 1.89 -3.10 -0.42
C GLY A 33 2.28 -2.02 -1.45
N LEU A 34 2.63 -0.83 -0.96
CA LEU A 34 3.10 0.25 -1.82
C LEU A 34 4.62 0.24 -1.95
N PRO A 35 5.16 0.56 -3.14
CA PRO A 35 6.58 0.86 -3.30
C PRO A 35 7.01 2.01 -2.37
N SER A 36 8.28 2.02 -1.97
CA SER A 36 8.84 3.04 -1.06
C SER A 36 8.57 4.48 -1.52
N GLY A 37 8.76 4.78 -2.82
CA GLY A 37 8.51 6.12 -3.36
C GLY A 37 7.04 6.57 -3.29
N ASP A 38 6.10 5.63 -3.43
CA ASP A 38 4.68 5.93 -3.30
C ASP A 38 4.28 6.18 -1.84
N TRP A 39 4.90 5.47 -0.91
CA TRP A 39 4.71 5.67 0.53
C TRP A 39 5.29 7.01 1.00
N GLU A 40 6.51 7.35 0.57
CA GLU A 40 7.13 8.64 0.88
C GLU A 40 6.31 9.81 0.31
N ALA A 41 5.79 9.69 -0.91
CA ALA A 41 4.92 10.70 -1.50
C ALA A 41 3.66 10.93 -0.66
N TYR A 42 3.08 9.85 -0.12
CA TYR A 42 1.93 9.92 0.78
C TYR A 42 2.27 10.61 2.10
N GLN A 43 3.35 10.21 2.76
CA GLN A 43 3.79 10.82 4.02
C GLN A 43 4.10 12.31 3.85
N ASN A 44 4.79 12.68 2.78
CA ASN A 44 5.08 14.08 2.45
C ASN A 44 3.81 14.90 2.20
N LYS A 45 2.81 14.31 1.53
CA LYS A 45 1.50 14.96 1.30
C LYS A 45 0.76 15.18 2.62
N LEU A 46 0.72 14.19 3.51
CA LEU A 46 0.10 14.33 4.83
C LEU A 46 0.76 15.41 5.67
N ASN A 47 2.09 15.44 5.71
CA ASN A 47 2.84 16.45 6.46
C ASN A 47 2.47 17.85 5.97
N ARG A 48 2.43 18.08 4.65
CA ARG A 48 2.03 19.39 4.08
C ARG A 48 0.63 19.82 4.48
N ILE A 49 -0.34 18.91 4.46
CA ILE A 49 -1.73 19.20 4.84
C ILE A 49 -1.82 19.63 6.31
N HIS A 50 -1.11 18.92 7.20
CA HIS A 50 -1.04 19.28 8.61
C HIS A 50 -0.46 20.69 8.85
N PHE A 51 0.45 21.16 7.99
CA PHE A 51 1.01 22.50 8.09
C PHE A 51 0.11 23.60 7.49
N GLN A 52 -0.78 23.28 6.55
CA GLN A 52 -1.49 24.29 5.74
C GLN A 52 -2.99 24.42 6.04
N GLU A 53 -3.65 23.39 6.56
CA GLU A 53 -5.12 23.38 6.69
C GLU A 53 -5.60 23.32 8.14
N GLY A 54 -6.61 24.13 8.49
CA GLY A 54 -7.34 24.01 9.75
C GLY A 54 -8.09 22.68 9.88
N LYS A 55 -8.58 22.35 11.10
CA LYS A 55 -9.11 21.01 11.46
C LYS A 55 -10.08 20.38 10.43
N ALA A 56 -11.02 21.15 9.89
CA ALA A 56 -12.04 20.61 8.96
C ALA A 56 -11.51 20.32 7.55
N GLY A 57 -10.56 21.12 7.04
CA GLY A 57 -9.91 20.87 5.73
C GLY A 57 -9.02 19.63 5.82
N ALA A 58 -8.26 19.53 6.90
CA ALA A 58 -7.39 18.40 7.18
C ALA A 58 -8.15 17.06 7.22
N GLU A 59 -9.35 17.01 7.79
CA GLU A 59 -10.15 15.77 7.83
C GLU A 59 -10.62 15.31 6.42
N MET A 60 -11.10 16.24 5.58
CA MET A 60 -11.48 15.88 4.20
C MET A 60 -10.27 15.48 3.36
N ALA A 61 -9.15 16.18 3.52
CA ALA A 61 -7.91 15.87 2.82
C ALA A 61 -7.36 14.50 3.23
N VAL A 62 -7.38 14.15 4.52
CA VAL A 62 -6.99 12.83 5.03
C VAL A 62 -7.86 11.70 4.44
N LYS A 63 -9.19 11.90 4.36
CA LYS A 63 -10.09 10.91 3.73
C LYS A 63 -9.77 10.68 2.25
N SER A 64 -9.57 11.75 1.48
CA SER A 64 -9.20 11.66 0.06
C SER A 64 -7.82 10.99 -0.13
N ASN A 65 -6.88 11.23 0.78
CA ASN A 65 -5.55 10.60 0.72
C ASN A 65 -5.60 9.10 1.01
N ARG A 66 -6.45 8.63 1.93
CA ARG A 66 -6.65 7.19 2.15
C ARG A 66 -7.23 6.51 0.91
N ALA A 67 -8.24 7.12 0.30
CA ALA A 67 -8.82 6.63 -0.95
C ALA A 67 -7.77 6.53 -2.07
N GLN A 68 -6.84 7.48 -2.16
CA GLN A 68 -5.74 7.43 -3.11
C GLN A 68 -4.82 6.23 -2.87
N ILE A 69 -4.47 5.94 -1.61
CA ILE A 69 -3.61 4.80 -1.27
C ILE A 69 -4.30 3.48 -1.58
N VAL A 70 -5.57 3.35 -1.20
CA VAL A 70 -6.35 2.15 -1.51
C VAL A 70 -6.48 1.97 -3.02
N ALA A 71 -6.77 3.01 -3.79
CA ALA A 71 -6.87 2.91 -5.25
C ALA A 71 -5.58 2.39 -5.92
N LYS A 72 -4.40 2.74 -5.38
CA LYS A 72 -3.10 2.25 -5.86
C LYS A 72 -2.76 0.83 -5.42
N ALA A 73 -3.43 0.32 -4.39
CA ALA A 73 -3.13 -0.96 -3.76
C ALA A 73 -4.10 -2.08 -4.16
N LEU A 74 -5.20 -1.76 -4.85
CA LEU A 74 -6.21 -2.73 -5.27
C LEU A 74 -5.92 -3.28 -6.67
N TYR A 75 -5.80 -4.60 -6.76
CA TYR A 75 -5.54 -5.34 -7.98
C TYR A 75 -6.64 -6.36 -8.27
N GLU A 76 -6.88 -6.63 -9.56
CA GLU A 76 -7.75 -7.72 -9.99
C GLU A 76 -7.15 -9.07 -9.53
N PRO A 77 -7.96 -9.98 -8.95
CA PRO A 77 -7.46 -11.23 -8.36
C PRO A 77 -6.57 -12.05 -9.30
N GLY A 78 -5.37 -12.38 -8.83
CA GLY A 78 -4.42 -13.22 -9.58
C GLY A 78 -3.71 -12.53 -10.73
N THR A 79 -3.85 -11.20 -10.87
CA THR A 79 -3.22 -10.42 -11.95
C THR A 79 -2.34 -9.30 -11.40
N ASP A 80 -1.59 -8.65 -12.30
CA ASP A 80 -0.85 -7.41 -12.03
C ASP A 80 -1.63 -6.14 -12.47
N ARG A 81 -2.94 -6.27 -12.68
CA ARG A 81 -3.81 -5.17 -13.13
C ARG A 81 -4.45 -4.47 -11.96
N LEU A 82 -4.35 -3.14 -11.94
CA LEU A 82 -5.07 -2.31 -10.98
C LEU A 82 -6.58 -2.40 -11.22
N VAL A 83 -7.36 -2.47 -10.14
CA VAL A 83 -8.82 -2.30 -10.17
C VAL A 83 -9.19 -0.89 -10.69
N PHE A 84 -8.35 0.11 -10.38
CA PHE A 84 -8.51 1.49 -10.84
C PHE A 84 -7.29 1.95 -11.65
N PRO A 85 -7.24 1.71 -12.97
CA PRO A 85 -6.18 2.23 -13.83
C PRO A 85 -6.16 3.76 -13.89
N ASP A 86 -7.35 4.38 -13.85
CA ASP A 86 -7.49 5.83 -13.61
C ASP A 86 -7.60 6.10 -12.11
N LEU A 87 -6.54 6.67 -11.55
CA LEU A 87 -6.47 6.98 -10.14
C LEU A 87 -7.50 8.04 -9.70
N ALA A 88 -7.86 8.98 -10.57
CA ALA A 88 -8.84 10.02 -10.25
C ALA A 88 -10.24 9.41 -10.11
N GLU A 89 -10.59 8.50 -11.01
CA GLU A 89 -11.82 7.70 -10.93
C GLU A 89 -11.84 6.86 -9.65
N GLY A 90 -10.74 6.17 -9.34
CA GLY A 90 -10.61 5.35 -8.12
C GLY A 90 -10.83 6.16 -6.84
N ILE A 91 -10.20 7.34 -6.72
CA ILE A 91 -10.38 8.23 -5.57
C ILE A 91 -11.83 8.70 -5.46
N ALA A 92 -12.43 9.15 -6.57
CA ALA A 92 -13.80 9.65 -6.58
C ALA A 92 -14.82 8.55 -6.22
N THR A 93 -14.54 7.31 -6.62
CA THR A 93 -15.36 6.14 -6.32
C THR A 93 -15.23 5.73 -4.86
N LEU A 94 -14.00 5.53 -4.37
CA LEU A 94 -13.73 5.07 -3.00
C LEU A 94 -14.12 6.10 -1.94
N SER A 95 -14.01 7.41 -2.24
CA SER A 95 -14.42 8.47 -1.31
C SER A 95 -15.91 8.48 -0.99
N LYS A 96 -16.74 7.79 -1.79
CA LYS A 96 -18.18 7.63 -1.59
C LYS A 96 -18.56 6.34 -0.87
N LYS A 97 -17.59 5.45 -0.60
CA LYS A 97 -17.82 4.15 0.04
C LYS A 97 -17.82 4.25 1.57
N ASN A 98 -18.21 3.15 2.22
CA ASN A 98 -18.19 3.05 3.67
C ASN A 98 -16.77 3.29 4.20
N GLN A 99 -16.64 4.20 5.17
CA GLN A 99 -15.35 4.56 5.74
C GLN A 99 -14.65 3.37 6.40
N GLY A 100 -15.38 2.46 7.05
CA GLY A 100 -14.82 1.27 7.70
C GLY A 100 -14.12 0.33 6.72
N THR A 101 -14.73 0.08 5.56
CA THR A 101 -14.13 -0.76 4.50
C THR A 101 -12.87 -0.10 3.94
N VAL A 102 -12.93 1.19 3.61
CA VAL A 102 -11.77 1.93 3.08
C VAL A 102 -10.64 2.03 4.10
N ASP A 103 -10.95 2.26 5.38
CA ASP A 103 -9.97 2.31 6.46
C ASP A 103 -9.35 0.92 6.73
N GLY A 104 -10.12 -0.16 6.60
CA GLY A 104 -9.63 -1.53 6.68
C GLY A 104 -8.63 -1.86 5.58
N LEU A 105 -8.99 -1.56 4.32
CA LEU A 105 -8.11 -1.71 3.16
C LEU A 105 -6.83 -0.87 3.29
N PHE A 106 -6.96 0.38 3.77
CA PHE A 106 -5.82 1.25 4.02
C PHE A 106 -4.87 0.65 5.07
N LYS A 107 -5.39 0.12 6.18
CA LYS A 107 -4.58 -0.53 7.22
C LYS A 107 -3.89 -1.78 6.70
N LEU A 108 -4.57 -2.59 5.88
CA LEU A 108 -3.95 -3.76 5.26
C LEU A 108 -2.82 -3.36 4.31
N CYS A 109 -3.04 -2.39 3.43
CA CYS A 109 -2.01 -1.83 2.57
C CYS A 109 -0.80 -1.32 3.37
N ARG A 110 -1.05 -0.58 4.46
CA ARG A 110 -0.02 -0.06 5.37
C ARG A 110 0.81 -1.19 6.00
N HIS A 111 0.14 -2.24 6.46
CA HIS A 111 0.78 -3.43 7.03
C HIS A 111 1.69 -4.12 6.02
N LEU A 112 1.19 -4.35 4.80
CA LEU A 112 1.94 -4.99 3.71
C LEU A 112 3.14 -4.15 3.26
N SER A 113 3.03 -2.83 3.32
CA SER A 113 4.12 -1.88 3.03
C SER A 113 5.20 -1.85 4.12
N GLY A 114 5.01 -2.61 5.22
CA GLY A 114 5.99 -2.76 6.27
C GLY A 114 6.15 -1.54 7.17
N GLU A 115 5.14 -0.68 7.28
CA GLU A 115 5.16 0.46 8.22
C GLU A 115 4.93 0.03 9.67
N ASP A 116 4.38 -1.17 9.89
CA ASP A 116 4.18 -1.73 11.24
C ASP A 116 5.47 -2.34 11.84
N ARG A 117 6.59 -2.31 11.11
CA ARG A 117 7.86 -2.91 11.53
C ARG A 117 8.93 -1.85 11.75
N ASP A 118 9.42 -1.78 12.98
CA ASP A 118 10.57 -0.97 13.36
C ASP A 118 11.80 -1.40 12.54
N PHE A 119 12.65 -0.44 12.17
CA PHE A 119 13.78 -0.70 11.25
C PHE A 119 14.70 -1.83 11.77
N GLU A 120 14.86 -1.94 13.09
CA GLU A 120 15.62 -3.02 13.74
C GLU A 120 15.02 -4.42 13.53
N GLN A 121 13.70 -4.57 13.41
CA GLN A 121 13.07 -5.85 13.11
C GLN A 121 13.31 -6.27 11.65
N LYS A 122 13.40 -5.30 10.73
CA LYS A 122 13.71 -5.57 9.31
C LYS A 122 15.16 -6.05 9.12
N VAL A 123 16.10 -5.47 9.88
CA VAL A 123 17.51 -5.90 9.86
C VAL A 123 17.68 -7.29 10.49
N LYS A 124 17.05 -7.56 11.65
CA LYS A 124 17.12 -8.88 12.29
C LYS A 124 16.52 -10.01 11.45
N ASP A 125 15.42 -9.76 10.73
CA ASP A 125 14.85 -10.76 9.81
C ASP A 125 15.77 -11.01 8.60
N ALA A 126 16.48 -9.98 8.11
CA ALA A 126 17.45 -10.12 7.03
C ALA A 126 18.73 -10.85 7.48
N GLU A 127 19.18 -10.60 8.71
CA GLU A 127 20.29 -11.34 9.35
C GLU A 127 19.90 -12.80 9.62
N GLY A 128 18.67 -13.08 10.07
CA GLY A 128 18.19 -14.43 10.35
C GLY A 128 17.93 -15.32 9.12
N ASN A 129 17.78 -14.75 7.93
CA ASN A 129 17.62 -15.49 6.67
C ASN A 129 18.94 -15.66 5.89
N SER A 130 20.06 -15.17 6.41
CA SER A 130 21.38 -15.22 5.75
C SER A 130 22.23 -16.44 6.16
N ASP A 131 21.78 -17.27 7.11
CA ASP A 131 22.51 -18.46 7.61
C ASP A 131 21.95 -19.80 7.05
N GLY A 132 21.56 -19.82 5.77
CA GLY A 132 20.86 -20.96 5.17
C GLY A 132 21.41 -21.49 3.86
N ASP A 133 22.73 -21.48 3.62
CA ASP A 133 23.32 -22.26 2.51
C ASP A 133 24.79 -22.68 2.76
N GLN A 134 24.98 -23.67 3.65
CA GLN A 134 26.17 -24.53 3.67
C GLN A 134 25.75 -25.94 4.15
N SER A 135 25.31 -26.81 3.24
CA SER A 135 25.49 -28.27 3.32
C SER A 135 25.33 -28.91 1.96
#